data_AF-A0A8T2W2W2-F1
#
_entry.id   AF-A0A8T2W2W2-F1
#
_cell.length_a   1.000
_cell.length_b   1.000
_cell.length_c   1.000
_cell.angle_alpha   90.00
_cell.angle_beta   90.00
_cell.angle_gamma   90.00
#
_symmetry.space_group_name_H-M   'P 1'
#
loop_
_entity.id
_entity.type
_entity.pdbx_description
1 polymer ?
#
loop_
_entity_poly.entity_id
_entity_poly.type
_entity_poly.pdbx_seq_one_letter_code
_entity_poly.pdbx_strand_id
1 'polypeptide(L)'
;MVAGVKTPVGNVSFNLGELVKLFKKDEENLTETIKKLKIVFKFIASLPRKPVIVIDEANMLMSWKELDPAEPQLESLLAFLVAISKQLNLVHVVLATSDYFLASWLKGKGLGGKYFEINVLGDLTEEEARYFVYGNVVGATIDPPLVLAAVTAPAVADPVVPWPGIINDPSSPKPVPGGAEEQWQAIYERCGGNIGMLKQCVGAARELGSWKDALDIVVANSRSAIEQGFTPEIIPKRDELPEWTEGQWATVLERITTAPHHAVLKEKLAKELGKGDGKTGRQIILSMIKYNLLALRPYSILARDLPLEVYGVDEEEVVTLPSVGDVWVAKRILLRRKRDADKAAAEVVEKVKRKRKKYFGLV
;
A
#
# COMPACT_ATOMS: atom_id res chain seq x y z
N MET A 1 2.25 17.94 -18.38
CA MET A 1 1.95 19.38 -18.20
C MET A 1 0.89 19.47 -17.12
N VAL A 2 1.27 19.82 -15.88
CA VAL A 2 0.31 19.90 -14.77
C VAL A 2 -0.36 21.26 -14.83
N ALA A 3 -1.56 21.30 -15.38
CA ALA A 3 -2.45 22.44 -15.27
C ALA A 3 -3.04 22.43 -13.85
N GLY A 4 -2.47 23.26 -12.97
CA GLY A 4 -2.98 23.46 -11.62
C GLY A 4 -4.25 24.31 -11.67
N VAL A 5 -5.38 23.73 -11.24
CA VAL A 5 -6.57 24.48 -10.87
C VAL A 5 -6.21 25.31 -9.63
N LYS A 6 -6.22 26.64 -9.79
CA LYS A 6 -6.04 27.59 -8.70
C LYS A 6 -7.31 27.59 -7.83
N THR A 7 -7.25 26.96 -6.67
CA THR A 7 -8.13 27.32 -5.56
C THR A 7 -7.55 28.53 -4.80
N PRO A 8 -8.36 29.32 -4.06
CA PRO A 8 -7.92 30.59 -3.48
C PRO A 8 -7.05 30.43 -2.22
N VAL A 9 -6.77 29.21 -1.78
CA VAL A 9 -5.98 28.95 -0.58
C VAL A 9 -4.54 28.79 -1.02
N GLY A 10 -3.73 29.84 -0.78
CA GLY A 10 -2.34 29.90 -1.21
C GLY A 10 -1.55 28.68 -0.75
N ASN A 11 -1.19 27.81 -1.70
CA ASN A 11 -0.19 26.78 -1.48
C ASN A 11 1.15 27.47 -1.29
N VAL A 12 1.71 27.38 -0.09
CA VAL A 12 3.08 27.80 0.18
C VAL A 12 3.97 26.58 0.00
N SER A 13 4.67 26.50 -1.13
CA SER A 13 5.73 25.51 -1.33
C SER A 13 7.06 26.09 -0.85
N PHE A 14 7.78 25.33 -0.02
CA PHE A 14 9.14 25.67 0.39
C PHE A 14 10.11 24.66 -0.24
N ASN A 15 11.18 25.17 -0.85
CA ASN A 15 12.28 24.33 -1.29
C ASN A 15 13.19 24.03 -0.10
N LEU A 16 13.27 22.77 0.34
CA LEU A 16 14.13 22.34 1.45
C LEU A 16 15.60 22.73 1.22
N GLY A 17 16.07 22.76 -0.04
CA GLY A 17 17.41 23.19 -0.39
C GLY A 17 17.68 24.68 -0.15
N GLU A 18 16.66 25.54 -0.15
CA GLU A 18 16.80 26.96 0.23
C GLU A 18 16.80 27.15 1.74
N LEU A 19 15.99 26.38 2.47
CA LEU A 19 16.01 26.35 3.94
C LEU A 19 17.38 25.93 4.46
N VAL A 20 17.97 24.86 3.91
CA VAL A 20 19.32 24.39 4.29
C VAL A 20 20.42 25.39 3.90
N LYS A 21 20.30 26.08 2.75
CA LYS A 21 21.23 27.17 2.37
C LYS A 21 21.13 28.38 3.32
N LEU A 22 19.97 28.63 3.89
CA LEU A 22 19.75 29.66 4.92
C LEU A 22 20.48 29.34 6.22
N PHE A 23 20.65 28.05 6.54
CA PHE A 23 21.37 27.61 7.75
C PHE A 23 22.87 27.43 7.55
N LYS A 24 23.36 27.22 6.31
CA LYS A 24 24.78 26.95 6.04
C LYS A 24 25.68 28.18 5.88
N LYS A 25 25.14 29.40 5.85
CA LYS A 25 25.94 30.60 5.48
C LYS A 25 26.21 31.60 6.60
N ASP A 26 25.54 31.49 7.75
CA ASP A 26 25.58 32.54 8.78
C ASP A 26 25.58 31.93 10.20
N GLU A 27 26.74 31.45 10.67
CA GLU A 27 26.95 31.29 12.12
C GLU A 27 26.88 32.65 12.85
N GLU A 28 27.19 33.76 12.15
CA GLU A 28 27.13 35.13 12.70
C GLU A 28 25.72 35.72 12.80
N ASN A 29 24.67 35.08 12.26
CA ASN A 29 23.35 35.71 12.14
C ASN A 29 22.18 34.88 12.68
N LEU A 30 22.46 33.96 13.61
CA LEU A 30 21.45 33.15 14.30
C LEU A 30 20.30 34.01 14.87
N THR A 31 20.61 35.19 15.40
CA THR A 31 19.61 36.15 15.90
C THR A 31 18.66 36.66 14.81
N GLU A 32 19.18 36.92 13.61
CA GLU A 32 18.39 37.41 12.47
C GLU A 32 17.58 36.28 11.83
N THR A 33 18.14 35.08 11.74
CA THR A 33 17.43 33.87 11.33
C THR A 33 16.28 33.55 12.30
N ILE A 34 16.50 33.66 13.61
CA ILE A 34 15.45 33.53 14.63
C ILE A 34 14.39 34.63 14.48
N LYS A 35 14.77 35.88 14.21
CA LYS A 35 13.80 36.97 13.96
C LYS A 35 12.95 36.70 12.72
N LYS A 36 13.55 36.27 11.61
CA LYS A 36 12.83 35.90 10.38
C LYS A 36 11.89 34.72 10.62
N LEU A 37 12.35 33.68 11.31
CA LEU A 37 11.50 32.55 11.71
C LEU A 37 10.34 32.99 12.61
N LYS A 38 10.55 33.92 13.54
CA LYS A 38 9.46 34.49 14.36
C LYS A 38 8.42 35.23 13.53
N ILE A 39 8.82 35.98 12.50
CA ILE A 39 7.88 36.64 11.59
C ILE A 39 7.07 35.60 10.80
N VAL A 40 7.75 34.59 10.25
CA VAL A 40 7.11 33.49 9.51
C VAL A 40 6.13 32.72 10.42
N PHE A 41 6.51 32.40 11.66
CA PHE A 41 5.63 31.72 12.60
C PHE A 41 4.45 32.59 13.04
N LYS A 42 4.64 33.89 13.23
CA LYS A 42 3.52 34.82 13.50
C LYS A 42 2.54 34.87 12.32
N PHE A 43 3.07 34.92 11.10
CA PHE A 43 2.24 34.88 9.90
C PHE A 43 1.46 33.57 9.80
N ILE A 44 2.13 32.42 9.94
CA ILE A 44 1.49 31.10 9.91
C ILE A 44 0.41 30.99 11.01
N ALA A 45 0.71 31.44 12.23
CA ALA A 45 -0.25 31.46 13.33
C ALA A 45 -1.45 32.39 13.10
N SER A 46 -1.31 33.40 12.22
CA SER A 46 -2.40 34.30 11.84
C SER A 46 -3.30 33.76 10.73
N LEU A 47 -2.93 32.64 10.08
CA LEU A 47 -3.75 32.05 9.03
C LEU A 47 -5.05 31.49 9.61
N PRO A 48 -6.19 31.65 8.90
CA PRO A 48 -7.49 31.15 9.35
C PRO A 48 -7.55 29.62 9.42
N ARG A 49 -6.62 28.94 8.74
CA ARG A 49 -6.43 27.50 8.77
C ARG A 49 -4.94 27.20 8.87
N LYS A 50 -4.60 26.21 9.68
CA LYS A 50 -3.21 25.75 9.80
C LYS A 50 -2.78 25.13 8.46
N PRO A 51 -1.60 25.50 7.94
CA PRO A 51 -1.08 24.88 6.74
C PRO A 51 -0.71 23.42 7.01
N VAL A 52 -0.67 22.62 5.96
CA VAL A 52 -0.29 21.20 5.99
C VAL A 52 1.00 21.03 5.19
N ILE A 53 2.01 20.45 5.80
CA ILE A 53 3.24 20.00 5.15
C ILE A 53 3.06 18.53 4.83
N VAL A 54 3.10 18.18 3.54
CA VAL A 54 3.08 16.78 3.09
C VAL A 54 4.47 16.41 2.58
N ILE A 55 5.05 15.36 3.14
CA ILE A 55 6.30 14.76 2.65
C ILE A 55 5.92 13.43 2.03
N ASP A 56 5.94 13.38 0.70
CA ASP A 56 5.72 12.15 -0.06
C ASP A 56 6.98 11.28 -0.08
N GLU A 57 6.81 9.98 -0.23
CA GLU A 57 7.88 8.97 -0.15
C GLU A 57 8.79 9.16 1.09
N ALA A 58 8.19 9.40 2.25
CA ALA A 58 8.90 9.73 3.49
C ALA A 58 9.84 8.61 3.99
N ASN A 59 9.68 7.38 3.50
CA ASN A 59 10.63 6.28 3.68
C ASN A 59 12.03 6.59 3.16
N MET A 60 12.18 7.52 2.22
CA MET A 60 13.50 8.00 1.77
C MET A 60 14.33 8.61 2.90
N LEU A 61 13.69 9.12 3.97
CA LEU A 61 14.39 9.60 5.16
C LEU A 61 15.20 8.50 5.88
N MET A 62 14.82 7.23 5.73
CA MET A 62 15.56 6.10 6.29
C MET A 62 16.94 5.92 5.64
N SER A 63 17.08 6.38 4.39
CA SER A 63 18.33 6.34 3.63
C SER A 63 19.18 7.60 3.79
N TRP A 64 18.75 8.54 4.64
CA TRP A 64 19.44 9.81 4.87
C TRP A 64 20.85 9.56 5.39
N LYS A 65 21.85 10.03 4.63
CA LYS A 65 23.25 10.00 5.02
C LYS A 65 23.61 11.36 5.60
N GLU A 66 24.04 11.37 6.85
CA GLU A 66 24.55 12.59 7.47
C GLU A 66 25.79 13.07 6.73
N LEU A 67 25.87 14.37 6.49
CA LEU A 67 27.02 14.99 5.83
C LEU A 67 28.20 15.13 6.80
N ASP A 68 27.89 15.31 8.09
CA ASP A 68 28.83 15.36 9.20
C ASP A 68 28.23 14.58 10.39
N PRO A 69 28.85 13.49 10.86
CA PRO A 69 28.38 12.75 12.04
C PRO A 69 28.29 13.57 13.33
N ALA A 70 28.99 14.71 13.41
CA ALA A 70 28.90 15.62 14.56
C ALA A 70 27.61 16.47 14.56
N GLU A 71 26.93 16.57 13.42
CA GLU A 71 25.69 17.33 13.24
C GLU A 71 24.57 16.38 12.79
N PRO A 72 23.76 15.83 13.70
CA PRO A 72 22.70 14.90 13.31
C PRO A 72 21.55 15.67 12.64
N GLN A 73 21.68 15.94 11.34
CA GLN A 73 20.75 16.76 10.57
C GLN A 73 19.37 16.10 10.50
N LEU A 74 19.32 14.77 10.43
CA LEU A 74 18.05 14.05 10.42
C LEU A 74 17.31 14.18 11.76
N GLU A 75 18.01 14.05 12.88
CA GLU A 75 17.41 14.22 14.21
C GLU A 75 16.90 15.66 14.40
N SER A 76 17.68 16.62 13.92
CA SER A 76 17.29 18.04 13.93
C SER A 76 16.04 18.30 13.09
N LEU A 77 15.93 17.70 11.91
CA LEU A 77 14.74 17.77 11.06
C LEU A 77 13.53 17.15 11.77
N LEU A 78 13.66 15.95 12.32
CA LEU A 78 12.56 15.27 13.03
C LEU A 78 12.10 16.07 14.26
N ALA A 79 13.05 16.59 15.05
CA ALA A 79 12.75 17.45 16.18
C ALA A 79 12.03 18.75 15.74
N PHE A 80 12.47 19.35 14.64
CA PHE A 80 11.82 20.52 14.06
C PHE A 80 10.37 20.22 13.64
N LEU A 81 10.12 19.11 12.93
CA LEU A 81 8.77 18.70 12.52
C LEU A 81 7.85 18.51 13.75
N VAL A 82 8.34 17.87 14.82
CA VAL A 82 7.59 17.73 16.08
C VAL A 82 7.33 19.09 16.74
N ALA A 83 8.32 19.97 16.76
CA ALA A 83 8.20 21.28 17.37
C ALA A 83 7.11 22.12 16.68
N ILE A 84 7.16 22.24 15.36
CA ILE A 84 6.20 23.08 14.61
C ILE A 84 4.79 22.48 14.56
N SER A 85 4.67 21.15 14.57
CA SER A 85 3.37 20.49 14.46
C SER A 85 2.68 20.30 15.81
N LYS A 86 3.38 19.71 16.78
CA LYS A 86 2.79 19.30 18.05
C LYS A 86 3.01 20.32 19.17
N GLN A 87 4.22 20.84 19.33
CA GLN A 87 4.55 21.70 20.47
C GLN A 87 4.04 23.13 20.27
N LEU A 88 4.26 23.68 19.08
CA LEU A 88 3.85 25.04 18.72
C LEU A 88 2.49 25.09 18.02
N ASN A 89 1.99 23.94 17.56
CA ASN A 89 0.68 23.81 16.93
C ASN A 89 0.47 24.75 15.72
N LEU A 90 1.54 25.00 14.96
CA LEU A 90 1.56 25.96 13.86
C LEU A 90 1.12 25.34 12.54
N VAL A 91 1.44 24.06 12.32
CA VAL A 91 1.19 23.35 11.06
C VAL A 91 0.72 21.92 11.34
N HIS A 92 0.12 21.26 10.36
CA HIS A 92 0.04 19.80 10.33
C HIS A 92 1.18 19.23 9.50
N VAL A 93 1.73 18.09 9.89
CA VAL A 93 2.74 17.37 9.11
C VAL A 93 2.19 15.99 8.78
N VAL A 94 2.18 15.64 7.50
CA VAL A 94 1.79 14.34 6.98
C VAL A 94 3.00 13.72 6.29
N LEU A 95 3.42 12.56 6.80
CA LEU A 95 4.45 11.73 6.17
C LEU A 95 3.73 10.63 5.38
N ALA A 96 3.73 10.73 4.06
CA ALA A 96 3.11 9.74 3.19
C ALA A 96 4.18 8.75 2.71
N THR A 97 3.84 7.46 2.72
CA THR A 97 4.73 6.40 2.25
C THR A 97 3.93 5.16 1.87
N SER A 98 4.48 4.38 0.94
CA SER A 98 4.03 3.03 0.63
C SER A 98 4.71 1.97 1.52
N ASP A 99 5.69 2.37 2.33
CA ASP A 99 6.52 1.47 3.13
C ASP A 99 6.10 1.44 4.61
N TYR A 100 5.63 0.29 5.06
CA TYR A 100 5.23 0.05 6.44
C TYR A 100 6.38 0.24 7.45
N PHE A 101 7.64 0.03 7.06
CA PHE A 101 8.78 0.10 7.98
C PHE A 101 9.07 1.50 8.50
N LEU A 102 8.59 2.56 7.82
CA LEU A 102 8.79 3.93 8.25
C LEU A 102 8.29 4.15 9.69
N ALA A 103 7.12 3.61 10.04
CA ALA A 103 6.54 3.77 11.36
C ALA A 103 7.41 3.13 12.46
N SER A 104 7.93 1.93 12.20
CA SER A 104 8.83 1.23 13.12
C SER A 104 10.17 1.96 13.24
N TRP A 105 10.69 2.47 12.13
CA TRP A 105 11.91 3.26 12.09
C TRP A 105 11.78 4.57 12.88
N LEU A 106 10.68 5.32 12.71
CA LEU A 106 10.40 6.54 13.49
C LEU A 106 10.35 6.24 14.99
N LYS A 107 9.71 5.14 15.41
CA LYS A 107 9.70 4.68 16.81
C LYS A 107 11.12 4.38 17.30
N GLY A 108 11.93 3.70 16.49
CA GLY A 108 13.35 3.45 16.78
C GLY A 108 14.19 4.72 16.92
N LYS A 109 13.80 5.81 16.25
CA LYS A 109 14.37 7.16 16.40
C LYS A 109 13.84 7.94 17.61
N GLY A 110 13.08 7.30 18.51
CA GLY A 110 12.56 7.93 19.73
C GLY A 110 11.26 8.71 19.53
N LEU A 111 10.70 8.74 18.31
CA LEU A 111 9.36 9.26 18.07
C LEU A 111 8.34 8.17 18.44
N GLY A 112 8.03 8.04 19.72
CA GLY A 112 6.96 7.12 20.18
C GLY A 112 5.57 7.58 19.77
N GLY A 113 4.53 6.75 19.99
CA GLY A 113 3.13 7.00 19.62
C GLY A 113 2.46 8.23 20.28
N LYS A 114 3.19 9.00 21.08
CA LYS A 114 2.76 10.34 21.48
C LYS A 114 3.00 11.36 20.36
N TYR A 115 3.98 11.18 19.48
CA TYR A 115 4.45 12.20 18.55
C TYR A 115 3.85 12.10 17.15
N PHE A 116 3.32 10.94 16.77
CA PHE A 116 2.63 10.76 15.50
C PHE A 116 1.54 9.69 15.61
N GLU A 117 0.61 9.75 14.67
CA GLU A 117 -0.46 8.79 14.46
C GLU A 117 -0.22 8.08 13.12
N ILE A 118 -0.57 6.81 13.03
CA ILE A 118 -0.47 6.03 11.80
C ILE A 118 -1.88 5.85 11.26
N ASN A 119 -2.10 6.31 10.03
CA ASN A 119 -3.33 6.03 9.30
C ASN A 119 -2.96 5.28 8.02
N VAL A 120 -3.65 4.16 7.78
CA VAL A 120 -3.47 3.34 6.58
C VAL A 120 -4.65 3.60 5.65
N LEU A 121 -4.34 3.94 4.40
CA LEU A 121 -5.34 4.03 3.34
C LEU A 121 -5.57 2.63 2.78
N GLY A 122 -6.82 2.17 2.82
CA GLY A 122 -7.21 0.90 2.20
C GLY A 122 -7.48 1.03 0.71
N ASP A 123 -7.75 -0.11 0.08
CA ASP A 123 -8.35 -0.12 -1.25
C ASP A 123 -9.79 0.42 -1.17
N LEU A 124 -10.35 0.80 -2.32
CA LEU A 124 -11.76 1.17 -2.42
C LEU A 124 -12.68 -0.04 -2.13
N THR A 125 -13.86 0.20 -1.56
CA THR A 125 -14.91 -0.84 -1.56
C THR A 125 -15.36 -1.14 -3.00
N GLU A 126 -16.15 -2.20 -3.20
CA GLU A 126 -16.65 -2.51 -4.54
C GLU A 126 -17.49 -1.36 -5.12
N GLU A 127 -18.35 -0.76 -4.30
CA GLU A 127 -19.19 0.37 -4.69
C GLU A 127 -18.35 1.60 -5.02
N GLU A 128 -17.34 1.90 -4.19
CA GLU A 128 -16.40 3.00 -4.41
C GLU A 128 -15.55 2.80 -5.66
N ALA A 129 -15.06 1.58 -5.90
CA ALA A 129 -14.30 1.21 -7.07
C ALA A 129 -15.17 1.33 -8.34
N ARG A 130 -16.42 0.89 -8.26
CA ARG A 130 -17.39 0.99 -9.34
C ARG A 130 -17.68 2.44 -9.68
N TYR A 131 -17.92 3.26 -8.66
CA TYR A 131 -18.07 4.71 -8.83
C TYR A 131 -16.84 5.35 -9.46
N PHE A 132 -15.65 4.97 -9.00
CA PHE A 132 -14.39 5.45 -9.55
C PHE A 132 -14.26 5.11 -11.05
N VAL A 133 -14.68 3.90 -11.44
CA VAL A 133 -14.59 3.40 -12.82
C VAL A 133 -15.61 4.05 -13.76
N TYR A 134 -16.90 4.02 -13.38
CA TYR A 134 -18.01 4.42 -14.26
C TYR A 134 -18.51 5.86 -14.04
N GLY A 135 -18.12 6.49 -12.93
CA GLY A 135 -18.63 7.80 -12.53
C GLY A 135 -19.97 7.69 -11.80
N ASN A 136 -20.74 8.78 -11.83
CA ASN A 136 -22.12 8.75 -11.34
C ASN A 136 -22.97 7.74 -12.13
N VAL A 137 -23.24 6.59 -11.53
CA VAL A 137 -24.21 5.63 -12.06
C VAL A 137 -25.60 6.25 -11.85
N VAL A 138 -26.32 6.53 -12.94
CA VAL A 138 -27.67 7.11 -12.89
C VAL A 138 -28.57 6.21 -12.04
N GLY A 139 -29.08 6.73 -10.92
CA GLY A 139 -30.02 6.03 -10.04
C GLY A 139 -29.42 5.43 -8.75
N ALA A 140 -28.10 5.47 -8.56
CA ALA A 140 -27.50 5.10 -7.29
C ALA A 140 -27.31 6.36 -6.42
N THR A 141 -28.05 6.47 -5.32
CA THR A 141 -27.65 7.29 -4.17
C THR A 141 -26.42 6.63 -3.55
N ILE A 142 -25.27 6.86 -4.16
CA ILE A 142 -24.00 6.56 -3.53
C ILE A 142 -23.82 7.71 -2.54
N ASP A 143 -23.95 7.44 -1.24
CA ASP A 143 -23.45 8.36 -0.22
C ASP A 143 -22.02 8.69 -0.63
N PRO A 144 -21.69 9.96 -0.98
CA PRO A 144 -20.47 10.29 -1.68
C PRO A 144 -19.27 9.75 -0.89
N PRO A 145 -18.58 8.72 -1.39
CA PRO A 145 -17.51 8.10 -0.62
C PRO A 145 -16.29 9.04 -0.69
N LEU A 146 -15.70 9.28 0.48
CA LEU A 146 -14.43 9.99 0.70
C LEU A 146 -14.30 11.45 0.24
N VAL A 147 -15.14 12.00 -0.65
CA VAL A 147 -14.99 13.39 -1.11
C VAL A 147 -15.69 14.41 -0.20
N LEU A 148 -16.73 14.03 0.55
CA LEU A 148 -17.49 14.99 1.38
C LEU A 148 -17.39 14.81 2.90
N ALA A 149 -17.04 13.63 3.42
CA ALA A 149 -17.07 13.39 4.87
C ALA A 149 -15.88 14.02 5.63
N ALA A 150 -14.78 14.36 4.95
CA ALA A 150 -13.62 15.01 5.58
C ALA A 150 -13.78 16.53 5.81
N VAL A 151 -14.90 17.11 5.36
CA VAL A 151 -15.16 18.56 5.47
C VAL A 151 -16.43 18.79 6.27
N THR A 152 -16.34 18.62 7.59
CA THR A 152 -17.25 19.30 8.54
C THR A 152 -16.87 20.78 8.70
N ALA A 153 -16.42 21.42 7.61
CA ALA A 153 -16.34 22.87 7.55
C ALA A 153 -17.74 23.41 7.21
N PRO A 154 -18.12 24.59 7.74
CA PRO A 154 -19.45 25.14 7.52
C PRO A 154 -19.70 25.31 6.02
N ALA A 155 -20.86 24.79 5.61
CA ALA A 155 -21.52 24.90 4.32
C ALA A 155 -21.08 26.11 3.48
N VAL A 156 -20.05 25.91 2.66
CA VAL A 156 -20.01 26.55 1.35
C VAL A 156 -20.32 25.40 0.41
N ALA A 157 -21.57 25.37 -0.06
CA ALA A 157 -22.02 24.39 -1.04
C ALA A 157 -21.31 24.68 -2.37
N ASP A 158 -20.04 24.30 -2.47
CA ASP A 158 -19.42 24.15 -3.76
C ASP A 158 -20.25 23.12 -4.54
N PRO A 159 -20.64 23.41 -5.78
CA PRO A 159 -21.42 22.47 -6.58
C PRO A 159 -20.61 21.18 -6.70
N VAL A 160 -21.20 20.05 -6.30
CA VAL A 160 -20.61 18.73 -6.46
C VAL A 160 -20.34 18.53 -7.94
N VAL A 161 -19.08 18.66 -8.36
CA VAL A 161 -18.70 18.40 -9.74
C VAL A 161 -18.88 16.90 -9.97
N PRO A 162 -19.74 16.48 -10.91
CA PRO A 162 -19.98 15.07 -11.16
C PRO A 162 -18.68 14.39 -11.61
N TRP A 163 -18.22 13.36 -10.89
CA TRP A 163 -17.09 12.53 -11.33
C TRP A 163 -17.53 11.74 -12.56
N PRO A 164 -16.87 11.92 -13.73
CA PRO A 164 -17.28 11.26 -14.96
C PRO A 164 -16.90 9.77 -15.00
N GLY A 165 -16.06 9.28 -14.07
CA GLY A 165 -15.47 7.96 -14.15
C GLY A 165 -14.24 7.93 -15.06
N ILE A 166 -13.30 7.03 -14.79
CA ILE A 166 -12.09 6.88 -15.63
C ILE A 166 -12.39 6.30 -17.01
N ILE A 167 -13.53 5.61 -17.18
CA ILE A 167 -13.97 5.12 -18.49
C ILE A 167 -14.33 6.29 -19.42
N ASN A 168 -14.95 7.33 -18.86
CA ASN A 168 -15.39 8.52 -19.60
C ASN A 168 -14.39 9.68 -19.51
N ASP A 169 -13.13 9.41 -19.18
CA ASP A 169 -12.10 10.44 -19.07
C ASP A 169 -11.94 11.19 -20.42
N PRO A 170 -12.34 12.48 -20.49
CA PRO A 170 -12.36 13.23 -21.74
C PRO A 170 -10.95 13.54 -22.26
N SER A 171 -9.92 13.35 -21.45
CA SER A 171 -8.53 13.53 -21.86
C SER A 171 -7.97 12.34 -22.65
N SER A 172 -8.69 11.22 -22.69
CA SER A 172 -8.24 9.99 -23.36
C SER A 172 -8.63 9.97 -24.85
N PRO A 173 -7.70 9.70 -25.79
CA PRO A 173 -7.94 9.81 -27.24
C PRO A 173 -8.73 8.63 -27.83
N LYS A 174 -8.86 7.52 -27.10
CA LYS A 174 -9.55 6.30 -27.54
C LYS A 174 -10.71 5.97 -26.59
N PRO A 175 -11.87 5.54 -27.10
CA PRO A 175 -12.92 5.01 -26.25
C PRO A 175 -12.49 3.65 -25.65
N VAL A 176 -13.02 3.32 -24.49
CA VAL A 176 -12.89 1.98 -23.89
C VAL A 176 -13.77 1.00 -24.70
N PRO A 177 -13.36 -0.26 -24.92
CA PRO A 177 -14.24 -1.25 -25.53
C PRO A 177 -15.56 -1.37 -24.76
N GLY A 178 -16.65 -1.55 -25.50
CA GLY A 178 -17.97 -1.83 -24.92
C GLY A 178 -17.97 -3.09 -24.06
N GLY A 179 -19.03 -3.30 -23.30
CA GLY A 179 -19.15 -4.49 -22.43
C GLY A 179 -18.54 -4.32 -21.03
N ALA A 180 -18.16 -3.10 -20.65
CA ALA A 180 -17.44 -2.85 -19.40
C ALA A 180 -18.23 -3.28 -18.17
N GLU A 181 -19.54 -3.06 -18.17
CA GLU A 181 -20.46 -3.41 -17.08
C GLU A 181 -20.57 -4.95 -16.94
N GLU A 182 -20.66 -5.66 -18.06
CA GLU A 182 -20.67 -7.11 -18.14
C GLU A 182 -19.34 -7.73 -17.69
N GLN A 183 -18.25 -6.97 -17.75
CA GLN A 183 -16.94 -7.37 -17.26
C GLN A 183 -16.66 -6.95 -15.81
N TRP A 184 -17.57 -6.19 -15.16
CA TRP A 184 -17.30 -5.59 -13.84
C TRP A 184 -16.78 -6.60 -12.83
N GLN A 185 -17.45 -7.74 -12.69
CA GLN A 185 -17.05 -8.79 -11.75
C GLN A 185 -15.62 -9.27 -12.03
N ALA A 186 -15.26 -9.47 -13.29
CA ALA A 186 -13.92 -9.92 -13.69
C ALA A 186 -12.85 -8.84 -13.47
N ILE A 187 -13.21 -7.57 -13.61
CA ILE A 187 -12.37 -6.40 -13.31
C ILE A 187 -12.10 -6.35 -11.81
N TYR A 188 -13.16 -6.34 -10.99
CA TYR A 188 -13.04 -6.23 -9.54
C TYR A 188 -12.32 -7.44 -8.93
N GLU A 189 -12.55 -8.66 -9.42
CA GLU A 189 -11.83 -9.86 -8.96
C GLU A 189 -10.31 -9.83 -9.18
N ARG A 190 -9.81 -8.98 -10.09
CA ARG A 190 -8.37 -8.88 -10.41
C ARG A 190 -7.74 -7.58 -9.99
N CYS A 191 -8.51 -6.50 -9.95
CA CYS A 191 -8.02 -5.17 -9.58
C CYS A 191 -8.38 -4.81 -8.13
N GLY A 192 -9.44 -5.41 -7.58
CA GLY A 192 -10.06 -4.97 -6.34
C GLY A 192 -10.45 -3.49 -6.38
N GLY A 193 -10.34 -2.84 -5.24
CA GLY A 193 -10.45 -1.38 -5.13
C GLY A 193 -9.17 -0.61 -5.37
N ASN A 194 -8.10 -1.27 -5.87
CA ASN A 194 -6.83 -0.61 -6.05
C ASN A 194 -6.89 0.38 -7.22
N ILE A 195 -6.83 1.68 -6.92
CA ILE A 195 -6.95 2.76 -7.91
C ILE A 195 -5.92 2.63 -9.04
N GLY A 196 -4.68 2.24 -8.71
CA GLY A 196 -3.60 2.07 -9.68
C GLY A 196 -3.90 0.95 -10.67
N MET A 197 -4.32 -0.20 -10.17
CA MET A 197 -4.68 -1.36 -11.00
C MET A 197 -5.93 -1.10 -11.84
N LEU A 198 -6.95 -0.43 -11.28
CA LEU A 198 -8.16 -0.04 -12.03
C LEU A 198 -7.80 0.89 -13.19
N LYS A 199 -6.97 1.92 -12.95
CA LYS A 199 -6.46 2.81 -14.01
C LYS A 199 -5.68 2.04 -15.06
N GLN A 200 -4.79 1.15 -14.65
CA GLN A 200 -4.00 0.33 -15.57
C GLN A 200 -4.89 -0.59 -16.42
N CYS A 201 -5.90 -1.22 -15.81
CA CYS A 201 -6.85 -2.08 -16.49
C CYS A 201 -7.65 -1.31 -17.55
N VAL A 202 -8.26 -0.18 -17.17
CA VAL A 202 -9.05 0.62 -18.11
C VAL A 202 -8.17 1.19 -19.23
N GLY A 203 -6.96 1.67 -18.90
CA GLY A 203 -5.99 2.13 -19.88
C GLY A 203 -5.58 1.03 -20.86
N ALA A 204 -5.27 -0.17 -20.38
CA ALA A 204 -4.93 -1.31 -21.22
C ALA A 204 -6.10 -1.77 -22.09
N ALA A 205 -7.33 -1.79 -21.55
CA ALA A 205 -8.53 -2.17 -22.31
C ALA A 205 -8.76 -1.20 -23.47
N ARG A 206 -8.58 0.10 -23.22
CA ARG A 206 -8.65 1.16 -24.23
C ARG A 206 -7.60 0.99 -25.32
N GLU A 207 -6.36 0.69 -24.97
CA GLU A 207 -5.28 0.53 -25.94
C GLU A 207 -5.40 -0.74 -26.79
N LEU A 208 -5.85 -1.84 -26.18
CA LEU A 208 -5.94 -3.16 -26.81
C LEU A 208 -7.30 -3.43 -27.46
N GLY A 209 -8.34 -2.66 -27.11
CA GLY A 209 -9.71 -2.92 -27.51
C GLY A 209 -10.30 -4.20 -26.90
N SER A 210 -9.72 -4.70 -25.80
CA SER A 210 -10.05 -6.00 -25.21
C SER A 210 -9.90 -5.97 -23.69
N TRP A 211 -11.01 -6.17 -22.97
CA TRP A 211 -11.01 -6.32 -21.51
C TRP A 211 -10.24 -7.56 -21.06
N LYS A 212 -10.33 -8.65 -21.80
CA LYS A 212 -9.62 -9.89 -21.48
C LYS A 212 -8.11 -9.68 -21.47
N ASP A 213 -7.58 -9.08 -22.52
CA ASP A 213 -6.13 -8.87 -22.64
C ASP A 213 -5.63 -7.82 -21.63
N ALA A 214 -6.45 -6.82 -21.34
CA ALA A 214 -6.17 -5.85 -20.28
C ALA A 214 -6.05 -6.50 -18.90
N LEU A 215 -6.99 -7.38 -18.56
CA LEU A 215 -6.98 -8.12 -17.30
C LEU A 215 -5.77 -9.05 -17.19
N ASP A 216 -5.36 -9.68 -18.30
CA ASP A 216 -4.17 -10.53 -18.35
C ASP A 216 -2.87 -9.71 -18.11
N ILE A 217 -2.80 -8.47 -18.62
CA ILE A 217 -1.67 -7.57 -18.34
C ILE A 217 -1.61 -7.17 -16.86
N VAL A 218 -2.75 -6.79 -16.27
CA VAL A 218 -2.78 -6.31 -14.88
C VAL A 218 -2.27 -7.38 -13.91
N VAL A 219 -2.63 -8.65 -14.13
CA VAL A 219 -2.21 -9.75 -13.26
C VAL A 219 -0.81 -10.31 -13.59
N ALA A 220 -0.20 -9.89 -14.71
CA ALA A 220 1.12 -10.38 -15.09
C ALA A 220 2.21 -9.98 -14.09
N ASN A 221 2.14 -8.74 -13.57
CA ASN A 221 3.07 -8.25 -12.55
C ASN A 221 2.90 -9.01 -11.23
N SER A 222 1.65 -9.21 -10.79
CA SER A 222 1.31 -10.02 -9.63
C SER A 222 1.84 -11.45 -9.74
N ARG A 223 1.80 -12.05 -10.95
CA ARG A 223 2.36 -13.40 -11.16
C ARG A 223 3.84 -13.47 -10.85
N SER A 224 4.63 -12.54 -11.38
CA SER A 224 6.07 -12.52 -11.14
C SER A 224 6.37 -12.42 -9.64
N ALA A 225 5.69 -11.53 -8.93
CA ALA A 225 5.88 -11.36 -7.48
C ALA A 225 5.53 -12.63 -6.68
N ILE A 226 4.37 -13.24 -6.97
CA ILE A 226 3.95 -14.47 -6.28
C ILE A 226 4.87 -15.65 -6.58
N GLU A 227 5.33 -15.79 -7.83
CA GLU A 227 6.27 -16.85 -8.23
C GLU A 227 7.64 -16.67 -7.56
N GLN A 228 8.15 -15.44 -7.47
CA GLN A 228 9.42 -15.14 -6.79
C GLN A 228 9.41 -15.56 -5.32
N GLY A 229 8.27 -15.47 -4.62
CA GLY A 229 8.17 -15.94 -3.24
C GLY A 229 8.46 -17.43 -3.05
N PHE A 230 8.35 -18.25 -4.11
CA PHE A 230 8.73 -19.67 -4.07
C PHE A 230 10.24 -19.92 -4.29
N THR A 231 10.99 -18.92 -4.74
CA THR A 231 12.44 -19.01 -4.98
C THR A 231 13.16 -17.86 -4.27
N PRO A 232 13.09 -17.78 -2.92
CA PRO A 232 13.70 -16.70 -2.15
C PRO A 232 15.19 -16.51 -2.45
N GLU A 233 15.93 -17.59 -2.67
CA GLU A 233 17.37 -17.58 -2.90
C GLU A 233 17.83 -16.82 -4.16
N ILE A 234 16.95 -16.65 -5.15
CA ILE A 234 17.28 -15.93 -6.40
C ILE A 234 16.76 -14.49 -6.42
N ILE A 235 15.97 -14.08 -5.43
CA ILE A 235 15.46 -12.71 -5.37
C ILE A 235 16.66 -11.77 -5.17
N PRO A 236 16.80 -10.69 -5.98
CA PRO A 236 17.85 -9.72 -5.81
C PRO A 236 17.96 -9.28 -4.35
N LYS A 237 19.17 -9.41 -3.78
CA LYS A 237 19.41 -9.09 -2.39
C LYS A 237 19.06 -7.61 -2.15
N ARG A 238 18.25 -7.38 -1.12
CA ARG A 238 18.19 -6.08 -0.45
C ARG A 238 19.34 -6.05 0.57
N ASP A 239 19.22 -5.25 1.63
CA ASP A 239 20.24 -5.19 2.69
C ASP A 239 20.39 -6.50 3.48
N GLU A 240 19.43 -7.43 3.36
CA GLU A 240 19.39 -8.71 4.08
C GLU A 240 18.99 -9.86 3.13
N LEU A 241 19.20 -11.10 3.56
CA LEU A 241 18.72 -12.28 2.84
C LEU A 241 17.25 -12.57 3.18
N PRO A 242 16.46 -13.11 2.23
CA PRO A 242 15.14 -13.66 2.51
C PRO A 242 15.18 -14.68 3.64
N GLU A 243 14.22 -14.60 4.54
CA GLU A 243 14.21 -15.42 5.76
C GLU A 243 13.18 -16.54 5.75
N TRP A 244 12.50 -16.77 4.63
CA TRP A 244 11.48 -17.78 4.49
C TRP A 244 11.89 -18.91 3.55
N THR A 245 11.22 -20.04 3.70
CA THR A 245 11.30 -21.21 2.82
C THR A 245 10.13 -21.24 1.85
N GLU A 246 10.27 -22.01 0.76
CA GLU A 246 9.20 -22.28 -0.19
C GLU A 246 7.91 -22.79 0.51
N GLY A 247 8.04 -23.69 1.49
CA GLY A 247 6.91 -24.25 2.23
C GLY A 247 6.22 -23.24 3.13
N GLN A 248 6.96 -22.31 3.75
CA GLN A 248 6.39 -21.21 4.51
C GLN A 248 5.63 -20.24 3.59
N TRP A 249 6.17 -19.94 2.39
CA TRP A 249 5.44 -19.13 1.42
C TRP A 249 4.14 -19.78 0.95
N ALA A 250 4.17 -21.07 0.62
CA ALA A 250 2.96 -21.83 0.28
C ALA A 250 1.91 -21.77 1.41
N THR A 251 2.34 -21.94 2.66
CA THR A 251 1.47 -21.84 3.84
C THR A 251 0.82 -20.46 3.93
N VAL A 252 1.58 -19.38 3.74
CA VAL A 252 1.06 -18.00 3.75
C VAL A 252 -0.02 -17.82 2.67
N LEU A 253 0.27 -18.25 1.43
CA LEU A 253 -0.69 -18.13 0.34
C LEU A 253 -1.97 -18.91 0.62
N GLU A 254 -1.88 -20.14 1.13
CA GLU A 254 -3.05 -20.95 1.49
C GLU A 254 -3.89 -20.26 2.57
N ARG A 255 -3.24 -19.72 3.61
CA ARG A 255 -3.95 -19.03 4.70
C ARG A 255 -4.64 -17.76 4.23
N ILE A 256 -3.95 -16.91 3.50
CA ILE A 256 -4.51 -15.64 3.02
C ILE A 256 -5.64 -15.90 2.01
N THR A 257 -5.44 -16.79 1.05
CA THR A 257 -6.43 -17.02 -0.02
C THR A 257 -7.72 -17.71 0.46
N THR A 258 -7.69 -18.39 1.61
CA THR A 258 -8.85 -19.07 2.21
C THR A 258 -9.48 -18.32 3.38
N ALA A 259 -8.79 -17.32 3.94
CA ALA A 259 -9.32 -16.51 5.02
C ALA A 259 -10.42 -15.54 4.54
N PRO A 260 -11.40 -15.20 5.40
CA PRO A 260 -12.33 -14.10 5.14
C PRO A 260 -11.58 -12.82 4.79
N HIS A 261 -12.08 -12.09 3.79
CA HIS A 261 -11.49 -10.83 3.30
C HIS A 261 -10.01 -10.90 2.90
N HIS A 262 -9.47 -12.11 2.69
CA HIS A 262 -8.06 -12.32 2.35
C HIS A 262 -7.08 -11.69 3.35
N ALA A 263 -7.44 -11.76 4.63
CA ALA A 263 -6.67 -11.20 5.72
C ALA A 263 -6.53 -12.20 6.88
N VAL A 264 -5.33 -12.25 7.46
CA VAL A 264 -5.02 -13.18 8.56
C VAL A 264 -4.36 -12.41 9.70
N LEU A 265 -4.80 -12.61 10.93
CA LEU A 265 -4.15 -12.04 12.12
C LEU A 265 -2.65 -12.36 12.12
N LYS A 266 -1.81 -11.32 12.27
CA LYS A 266 -0.35 -11.45 12.22
C LYS A 266 0.17 -12.48 13.23
N GLU A 267 -0.33 -12.45 14.45
CA GLU A 267 0.13 -13.35 15.52
C GLU A 267 -0.29 -14.80 15.30
N LYS A 268 -1.46 -15.03 14.69
CA LYS A 268 -1.90 -16.37 14.28
C LYS A 268 -0.98 -16.91 13.18
N LEU A 269 -0.72 -16.12 12.15
CA LEU A 269 0.17 -16.51 11.06
C LEU A 269 1.59 -16.76 11.57
N ALA A 270 2.12 -15.90 12.44
CA ALA A 270 3.45 -16.06 13.02
C ALA A 270 3.61 -17.37 13.80
N LYS A 271 2.61 -17.77 14.60
CA LYS A 271 2.62 -19.05 15.33
C LYS A 271 2.65 -20.26 14.39
N GLU A 272 2.05 -20.16 13.22
CA GLU A 272 2.07 -21.24 12.23
C GLU A 272 3.41 -21.33 11.49
N LEU A 273 3.99 -20.18 11.10
CA LEU A 273 5.25 -20.13 10.37
C LEU A 273 6.48 -20.45 11.24
N GLY A 274 6.41 -20.15 12.54
CA GLY A 274 7.50 -20.42 13.50
C GLY A 274 7.70 -21.89 13.87
N LYS A 275 6.94 -22.82 13.29
CA LYS A 275 7.11 -24.27 13.48
C LYS A 275 8.22 -24.80 12.56
N GLY A 276 9.45 -24.35 12.74
CA GLY A 276 10.54 -24.67 11.82
C GLY A 276 11.95 -24.28 12.30
N ASP A 277 12.88 -24.33 11.34
CA ASP A 277 14.29 -23.88 11.19
C ASP A 277 14.96 -22.85 12.15
N GLY A 278 14.45 -22.63 13.36
CA GLY A 278 15.08 -21.78 14.38
C GLY A 278 14.75 -20.29 14.26
N LYS A 279 14.02 -19.86 13.22
CA LYS A 279 13.54 -18.48 13.08
C LYS A 279 12.15 -18.32 13.69
N THR A 280 11.89 -17.15 14.26
CA THR A 280 10.54 -16.84 14.74
C THR A 280 9.63 -16.54 13.56
N GLY A 281 8.36 -16.94 13.62
CA GLY A 281 7.40 -16.63 12.55
C GLY A 281 7.20 -15.12 12.32
N ARG A 282 7.45 -14.28 13.33
CA ARG A 282 7.45 -12.82 13.19
C ARG A 282 8.58 -12.34 12.27
N GLN A 283 9.79 -12.88 12.42
CA GLN A 283 10.92 -12.55 11.54
C GLN A 283 10.62 -12.94 10.09
N ILE A 284 10.03 -14.12 9.88
CA ILE A 284 9.62 -14.61 8.55
C ILE A 284 8.62 -13.64 7.89
N ILE A 285 7.57 -13.23 8.62
CA ILE A 285 6.58 -12.27 8.11
C ILE A 285 7.23 -10.93 7.77
N LEU A 286 8.07 -10.38 8.66
CA LEU A 286 8.76 -9.11 8.43
C LEU A 286 9.70 -9.20 7.21
N SER A 287 10.38 -10.31 7.02
CA SER A 287 11.20 -10.54 5.82
C SER A 287 10.33 -10.51 4.56
N MET A 288 9.20 -11.21 4.52
CA MET A 288 8.29 -11.18 3.35
C MET A 288 7.73 -9.77 3.09
N ILE A 289 7.41 -8.98 4.13
CA ILE A 289 6.99 -7.58 3.99
C ILE A 289 8.13 -6.73 3.42
N LYS A 290 9.37 -6.93 3.90
CA LYS A 290 10.57 -6.24 3.39
C LYS A 290 10.83 -6.54 1.91
N TYR A 291 10.34 -7.66 1.40
CA TYR A 291 10.42 -8.01 -0.01
C TYR A 291 9.16 -7.66 -0.81
N ASN A 292 8.22 -6.92 -0.22
CA ASN A 292 6.95 -6.52 -0.84
C ASN A 292 6.10 -7.72 -1.31
N LEU A 293 6.22 -8.86 -0.62
CA LEU A 293 5.38 -10.04 -0.86
C LEU A 293 4.14 -10.07 0.01
N LEU A 294 4.18 -9.37 1.15
CA LEU A 294 3.07 -9.21 2.09
C LEU A 294 2.89 -7.76 2.47
N ALA A 295 1.66 -7.39 2.81
CA ALA A 295 1.32 -6.12 3.40
C ALA A 295 0.87 -6.33 4.85
N LEU A 296 1.37 -5.48 5.74
CA LEU A 296 0.92 -5.42 7.13
C LEU A 296 -0.06 -4.26 7.28
N ARG A 297 -1.26 -4.57 7.74
CA ARG A 297 -2.38 -3.64 7.80
C ARG A 297 -2.86 -3.52 9.25
N PRO A 298 -2.41 -2.51 10.00
CA PRO A 298 -3.05 -2.14 11.25
C PRO A 298 -4.47 -1.65 10.98
N TYR A 299 -5.32 -1.71 12.01
CA TYR A 299 -6.63 -1.09 11.94
C TYR A 299 -6.51 0.40 11.60
N SER A 300 -7.39 0.87 10.71
CA SER A 300 -7.45 2.26 10.30
C SER A 300 -8.86 2.58 9.85
N ILE A 301 -9.40 3.71 10.31
CA ILE A 301 -10.71 4.21 9.88
C ILE A 301 -10.73 4.59 8.39
N LEU A 302 -9.55 4.74 7.77
CA LEU A 302 -9.38 5.02 6.35
C LEU A 302 -9.19 3.75 5.50
N ALA A 303 -9.18 2.57 6.12
CA ALA A 303 -9.06 1.27 5.45
C ALA A 303 -10.39 0.51 5.50
N ARG A 304 -11.38 1.00 4.72
CA ARG A 304 -12.77 0.50 4.75
C ARG A 304 -13.02 -0.78 3.97
N ASP A 305 -12.05 -1.22 3.19
CA ASP A 305 -12.07 -2.48 2.46
C ASP A 305 -11.95 -3.71 3.36
N LEU A 306 -11.50 -3.54 4.61
CA LEU A 306 -11.46 -4.60 5.62
C LEU A 306 -12.41 -4.28 6.78
N PRO A 307 -13.39 -5.15 7.07
CA PRO A 307 -14.32 -4.90 8.16
C PRO A 307 -13.66 -5.18 9.52
N LEU A 308 -14.22 -4.59 10.59
CA LEU A 308 -13.60 -4.56 11.92
C LEU A 308 -13.36 -5.98 12.49
N GLU A 309 -14.24 -6.93 12.20
CA GLU A 309 -14.14 -8.32 12.68
C GLU A 309 -12.87 -9.05 12.23
N VAL A 310 -12.20 -8.58 11.17
CA VAL A 310 -10.94 -9.17 10.68
C VAL A 310 -9.77 -8.91 11.65
N TYR A 311 -9.80 -7.80 12.38
CA TYR A 311 -8.74 -7.37 13.29
C TYR A 311 -8.84 -8.02 14.69
N GLY A 312 -9.90 -8.79 14.96
CA GLY A 312 -10.09 -9.45 16.25
C GLY A 312 -10.47 -8.46 17.39
N VAL A 313 -10.41 -8.94 18.63
CA VAL A 313 -10.91 -8.21 19.81
C VAL A 313 -10.02 -7.03 20.19
N ASP A 314 -8.71 -7.14 19.96
CA ASP A 314 -7.71 -6.15 20.37
C ASP A 314 -7.25 -5.25 19.20
N GLU A 315 -8.02 -5.22 18.09
CA GLU A 315 -7.65 -4.49 16.86
C GLU A 315 -6.22 -4.82 16.39
N GLU A 316 -5.88 -6.12 16.42
CA GLU A 316 -4.56 -6.62 16.04
C GLU A 316 -4.26 -6.34 14.56
N GLU A 317 -2.99 -6.21 14.24
CA GLU A 317 -2.56 -6.05 12.85
C GLU A 317 -2.82 -7.33 12.03
N VAL A 318 -3.33 -7.15 10.81
CA VAL A 318 -3.57 -8.26 9.88
C VAL A 318 -2.57 -8.25 8.73
N VAL A 319 -2.32 -9.43 8.19
CA VAL A 319 -1.43 -9.66 7.07
C VAL A 319 -2.28 -10.00 5.85
N THR A 320 -2.04 -9.29 4.75
CA THR A 320 -2.65 -9.54 3.44
C THR A 320 -1.58 -9.72 2.38
N LEU A 321 -1.99 -10.14 1.18
CA LEU A 321 -1.17 -9.89 -0.01
C LEU A 321 -1.26 -8.39 -0.39
N PRO A 322 -0.30 -7.84 -1.16
CA PRO A 322 -0.28 -6.43 -1.49
C PRO A 322 -1.49 -5.93 -2.29
N SER A 323 -2.14 -6.81 -3.06
CA SER A 323 -3.34 -6.49 -3.84
C SER A 323 -4.29 -7.68 -4.02
N VAL A 324 -5.54 -7.40 -4.43
CA VAL A 324 -6.49 -8.45 -4.84
C VAL A 324 -6.00 -9.23 -6.06
N GLY A 325 -5.25 -8.60 -6.98
CA GLY A 325 -4.63 -9.31 -8.10
C GLY A 325 -3.61 -10.35 -7.65
N ASP A 326 -2.84 -10.06 -6.61
CA ASP A 326 -1.93 -11.01 -5.99
C ASP A 326 -2.68 -12.21 -5.41
N VAL A 327 -3.82 -11.97 -4.74
CA VAL A 327 -4.71 -13.03 -4.24
C VAL A 327 -5.22 -13.91 -5.38
N TRP A 328 -5.69 -13.28 -6.47
CA TRP A 328 -6.21 -14.00 -7.63
C TRP A 328 -5.14 -14.90 -8.26
N VAL A 329 -3.92 -14.39 -8.40
CA VAL A 329 -2.80 -15.16 -8.95
C VAL A 329 -2.37 -16.27 -7.99
N ALA A 330 -2.28 -15.99 -6.69
CA ALA A 330 -1.95 -16.97 -5.66
C ALA A 330 -2.90 -18.17 -5.68
N LYS A 331 -4.22 -17.94 -5.73
CA LYS A 331 -5.23 -19.01 -5.86
C LYS A 331 -4.95 -19.91 -7.06
N ARG A 332 -4.62 -19.34 -8.22
CA ARG A 332 -4.33 -20.12 -9.44
C ARG A 332 -3.02 -20.90 -9.36
N ILE A 333 -1.98 -20.32 -8.78
CA ILE A 333 -0.70 -21.00 -8.59
C ILE A 333 -0.88 -22.18 -7.63
N LEU A 334 -1.57 -22.00 -6.50
CA LEU A 334 -1.87 -23.07 -5.56
C LEU A 334 -2.68 -24.21 -6.22
N LEU A 335 -3.72 -23.88 -6.99
CA LEU A 335 -4.51 -24.87 -7.74
C LEU A 335 -3.65 -25.66 -8.74
N ARG A 336 -2.78 -24.98 -9.48
CA ARG A 336 -1.86 -25.63 -10.43
C ARG A 336 -0.91 -26.58 -9.69
N ARG A 337 -0.28 -26.11 -8.62
CA ARG A 337 0.67 -26.92 -7.83
C ARG A 337 -0.01 -28.15 -7.22
N LYS A 338 -1.23 -28.01 -6.70
CA LYS A 338 -2.02 -29.14 -6.20
C LYS A 338 -2.27 -30.18 -7.29
N ARG A 339 -2.73 -29.75 -8.48
CA ARG A 339 -2.95 -30.65 -9.62
C ARG A 339 -1.66 -31.37 -10.05
N ASP A 340 -0.55 -30.65 -10.07
CA ASP A 340 0.75 -31.21 -10.46
C ASP A 340 1.25 -32.23 -9.42
N ALA A 341 1.01 -31.98 -8.13
CA ALA A 341 1.29 -32.93 -7.03
C ALA A 341 0.40 -34.18 -7.09
N ASP A 342 -0.90 -34.02 -7.34
CA ASP A 342 -1.85 -35.14 -7.50
C ASP A 342 -1.45 -36.03 -8.68
N LYS A 343 -1.03 -35.42 -9.79
CA LYS A 343 -0.52 -36.15 -10.97
C LYS A 343 0.76 -36.93 -10.63
N ALA A 344 1.72 -36.30 -9.94
CA ALA A 344 2.95 -36.96 -9.54
C ALA A 344 2.70 -38.15 -8.58
N ALA A 345 1.77 -37.98 -7.62
CA ALA A 345 1.36 -39.06 -6.72
C ALA A 345 0.73 -40.24 -7.48
N ALA A 346 -0.15 -39.96 -8.44
CA ALA A 346 -0.76 -40.98 -9.29
C ALA A 346 0.29 -41.77 -10.10
N GLU A 347 1.31 -41.08 -10.65
CA GLU A 347 2.41 -41.73 -11.38
C GLU A 347 3.26 -42.64 -10.47
N VAL A 348 3.50 -42.26 -9.22
CA VAL A 348 4.19 -43.11 -8.23
C VAL A 348 3.38 -44.36 -7.92
N VAL A 349 2.06 -44.22 -7.68
CA VAL A 349 1.16 -45.36 -7.43
C VAL A 349 1.17 -46.34 -8.61
N GLU A 350 1.08 -45.85 -9.84
CA GLU A 350 1.15 -46.70 -11.04
C GLU A 350 2.52 -47.39 -11.19
N LYS A 351 3.63 -46.71 -10.89
CA LYS A 351 4.96 -47.33 -10.87
C LYS A 351 5.06 -48.45 -9.82
N VAL A 352 4.50 -48.24 -8.63
CA VAL A 352 4.45 -49.26 -7.56
C VAL A 352 3.60 -50.45 -7.97
N LYS A 353 2.41 -50.23 -8.56
CA LYS A 353 1.56 -51.32 -9.08
C LYS A 353 2.27 -52.14 -10.16
N ARG A 354 2.92 -51.47 -11.12
CA ARG A 354 3.71 -52.15 -12.17
C ARG A 354 4.85 -52.97 -11.61
N LYS A 355 5.58 -52.44 -10.61
CA LYS A 355 6.63 -53.20 -9.91
C LYS A 355 6.04 -54.41 -9.18
N ARG A 356 4.95 -54.24 -8.41
CA ARG A 356 4.30 -55.36 -7.71
C ARG A 356 3.86 -56.47 -8.67
N LYS A 357 3.21 -56.11 -9.78
CA LYS A 357 2.82 -57.08 -10.82
C LYS A 357 4.04 -57.82 -11.40
N LYS A 358 5.15 -57.11 -11.64
CA LYS A 358 6.40 -57.69 -12.17
C LYS A 358 7.07 -58.67 -11.20
N TYR A 359 7.11 -58.33 -9.90
CA TYR A 359 7.88 -59.09 -8.91
C TYR A 359 7.07 -60.18 -8.19
N PHE A 360 5.76 -60.01 -8.05
CA PHE A 360 4.93 -60.91 -7.23
C PHE A 360 3.89 -61.70 -8.01
N GLY A 361 3.76 -61.51 -9.34
CA GLY A 361 2.92 -62.35 -10.20
C GLY A 361 1.44 -62.42 -9.81
N LEU A 362 0.95 -61.55 -8.91
CA LEU A 362 -0.44 -61.50 -8.50
C LEU A 362 -1.25 -60.85 -9.62
N VAL A 363 -2.04 -61.69 -10.31
CA VAL A 363 -3.09 -61.34 -11.27
C VAL A 363 -4.21 -60.61 -10.57
#